data_AF-A0A3N4LR90-F1
#
_entry.id   AF-A0A3N4LR90-F1
#
_cell.length_a   1.000
_cell.length_b   1.000
_cell.length_c   1.000
_cell.angle_alpha   90.00
_cell.angle_beta   90.00
_cell.angle_gamma   90.00
#
_symmetry.space_group_name_H-M   'P 1'
#
loop_
_entity.id
_entity.type
_entity.pdbx_description
1 polymer ?
#
loop_
_entity_poly.entity_id
_entity_poly.type
_entity_poly.pdbx_seq_one_letter_code
_entity_poly.pdbx_strand_id
1 'polypeptide(L)'
;MAVTPPLQPRPLTEKERDFLDRALRVNQAGELGANLIYSGQYAILKHDKHLKPLIRHMWDQEVHHLNTFNTLLAKHRVRPTAMHPLWNIAGYAVGVGTALIGKKAAMACTEAVETEIGTHYNHQVRVLLEILRDPELKAFVKRGEVDGELKGLLETIRKFRDDELEHLDTAVGHDSKGAEGYEILTNLIRGGCKAAIWLSSRI
;
A
#
# COMPACT_ATOMS: atom_id res chain seq x y z
N MET A 1 -32.29 -14.02 -36.16
CA MET A 1 -31.12 -13.89 -35.28
C MET A 1 -30.99 -12.42 -34.93
N ALA A 2 -31.06 -12.04 -33.65
CA ALA A 2 -30.86 -10.64 -33.26
C ALA A 2 -29.39 -10.29 -33.42
N VAL A 3 -29.09 -9.32 -34.29
CA VAL A 3 -27.74 -8.77 -34.46
C VAL A 3 -27.46 -7.94 -33.21
N THR A 4 -26.54 -8.40 -32.36
CA THR A 4 -26.06 -7.60 -31.23
C THR A 4 -25.43 -6.32 -31.79
N PRO A 5 -25.82 -5.12 -31.32
CA PRO A 5 -25.22 -3.89 -31.80
C PRO A 5 -23.70 -3.90 -31.56
N PRO A 6 -22.90 -3.25 -32.42
CA PRO A 6 -21.45 -3.22 -32.27
C PRO A 6 -21.07 -2.56 -30.94
N LEU A 7 -20.07 -3.13 -30.26
CA LEU A 7 -19.53 -2.62 -29.00
C LEU A 7 -19.15 -1.14 -29.16
N GLN A 8 -19.70 -0.28 -28.32
CA GLN A 8 -19.39 1.14 -28.30
C GLN A 8 -18.21 1.37 -27.36
N PRO A 9 -17.05 1.81 -27.84
CA PRO A 9 -15.90 2.05 -27.00
C PRO A 9 -16.08 3.30 -26.14
N ARG A 10 -15.65 3.21 -24.87
CA ARG A 10 -15.82 4.28 -23.89
C ARG A 10 -14.52 4.64 -23.16
N PRO A 11 -14.32 5.91 -22.76
CA PRO A 11 -13.27 6.26 -21.81
C PRO A 11 -13.62 5.74 -20.40
N LEU A 12 -12.71 5.96 -19.44
CA LEU A 12 -13.01 5.74 -18.02
C LEU A 12 -14.26 6.56 -17.61
N THR A 13 -15.09 5.99 -16.74
CA THR A 13 -16.20 6.69 -16.10
C THR A 13 -15.68 7.62 -15.00
N GLU A 14 -16.53 8.53 -14.54
CA GLU A 14 -16.23 9.38 -13.38
C GLU A 14 -15.94 8.55 -12.12
N LYS A 15 -16.73 7.51 -11.87
CA LYS A 15 -16.53 6.61 -10.72
C LYS A 15 -15.19 5.87 -10.78
N GLU A 16 -14.76 5.46 -11.97
CA GLU A 16 -13.48 4.79 -12.18
C GLU A 16 -12.31 5.77 -11.95
N ARG A 17 -12.40 7.00 -12.47
CA ARG A 17 -11.39 8.04 -12.21
C ARG A 17 -11.29 8.39 -10.73
N ASP A 18 -12.43 8.62 -10.09
CA ASP A 18 -12.52 8.90 -8.66
C ASP A 18 -11.93 7.78 -7.80
N PHE A 19 -12.15 6.52 -8.21
CA PHE A 19 -11.53 5.38 -7.56
C PHE A 19 -10.00 5.42 -7.70
N LEU A 20 -9.47 5.65 -8.90
CA LEU A 20 -8.03 5.72 -9.16
C LEU A 20 -7.35 6.84 -8.37
N ASP A 21 -7.95 8.03 -8.32
CA ASP A 21 -7.44 9.17 -7.55
C ASP A 21 -7.34 8.84 -6.05
N ARG A 22 -8.38 8.22 -5.49
CA ARG A 22 -8.39 7.79 -4.10
C ARG A 22 -7.38 6.66 -3.86
N ALA A 23 -7.31 5.68 -4.75
CA ALA A 23 -6.39 4.55 -4.65
C ALA A 23 -4.93 5.03 -4.62
N LEU A 24 -4.55 5.90 -5.56
CA LEU A 24 -3.20 6.47 -5.60
C LEU A 24 -2.88 7.25 -4.32
N ARG A 25 -3.79 8.12 -3.86
CA ARG A 25 -3.60 8.91 -2.63
C ARG A 25 -3.42 8.04 -1.40
N VAL A 26 -4.25 7.00 -1.25
CA VAL A 26 -4.17 6.07 -0.12
C VAL A 26 -2.90 5.25 -0.18
N ASN A 27 -2.52 4.72 -1.35
CA ASN A 27 -1.28 3.95 -1.50
C ASN A 27 -0.09 4.80 -1.08
N GLN A 28 0.03 6.02 -1.60
CA GLN A 28 1.13 6.91 -1.22
C GLN A 28 1.16 7.18 0.29
N ALA A 29 0.01 7.38 0.93
CA ALA A 29 -0.07 7.57 2.38
C ALA A 29 0.31 6.31 3.16
N GLY A 30 -0.07 5.13 2.67
CA GLY A 30 0.31 3.83 3.21
C GLY A 30 1.82 3.62 3.16
N GLU A 31 2.42 3.74 1.98
CA GLU A 31 3.86 3.60 1.78
C GLU A 31 4.67 4.65 2.56
N LEU A 32 4.14 5.86 2.72
CA LEU A 32 4.76 6.86 3.59
C LEU A 32 4.80 6.36 5.04
N GLY A 33 3.67 5.85 5.53
CA GLY A 33 3.54 5.28 6.86
C GLY A 33 4.51 4.11 7.08
N ALA A 34 4.50 3.13 6.19
CA ALA A 34 5.38 1.95 6.25
C ALA A 34 6.85 2.35 6.20
N ASN A 35 7.26 3.17 5.22
CA ASN A 35 8.63 3.70 5.12
C ASN A 35 9.10 4.38 6.42
N LEU A 36 8.24 5.16 7.08
CA LEU A 36 8.58 5.83 8.34
C LEU A 36 8.61 4.87 9.53
N ILE A 37 7.72 3.89 9.58
CA ILE A 37 7.75 2.82 10.58
C ILE A 37 9.07 2.05 10.48
N TYR A 38 9.45 1.61 9.30
CA TYR A 38 10.73 0.92 9.09
C TYR A 38 11.93 1.82 9.40
N SER A 39 11.87 3.12 9.03
CA SER A 39 12.90 4.08 9.42
C SER A 39 13.06 4.18 10.95
N GLY A 40 11.95 4.26 11.68
CA GLY A 40 11.93 4.30 13.14
C GLY A 40 12.41 3.00 13.78
N GLN A 41 11.98 1.85 13.27
CA GLN A 41 12.45 0.55 13.72
C GLN A 41 13.95 0.39 13.49
N TYR A 42 14.44 0.76 12.30
CA TYR A 42 15.86 0.69 11.95
C TYR A 42 16.70 1.60 12.86
N ALA A 43 16.21 2.79 13.22
CA ALA A 43 16.92 3.71 14.11
C ALA A 43 17.28 3.06 15.45
N ILE A 44 16.42 2.17 15.97
CA ILE A 44 16.59 1.47 17.24
C ILE A 44 17.30 0.11 17.06
N LEU A 45 16.87 -0.69 16.08
CA LEU A 45 17.29 -2.08 15.93
C LEU A 45 18.54 -2.29 15.05
N LYS A 46 19.09 -1.24 14.44
CA LYS A 46 20.30 -1.31 13.58
C LYS A 46 21.54 -1.93 14.23
N HIS A 47 21.57 -2.08 15.55
CA HIS A 47 22.69 -2.70 16.28
C HIS A 47 22.57 -4.23 16.36
N ASP A 48 21.39 -4.79 16.07
CA ASP A 48 21.17 -6.22 16.01
C ASP A 48 21.72 -6.79 14.68
N LYS A 49 22.63 -7.77 14.77
CA LYS A 49 23.30 -8.34 13.59
C LYS A 49 22.37 -9.10 12.65
N HIS A 50 21.26 -9.64 13.15
CA HIS A 50 20.31 -10.43 12.37
C HIS A 50 19.17 -9.56 11.84
N LEU A 51 18.63 -8.65 12.66
CA LEU A 51 17.51 -7.80 12.26
C LEU A 51 17.93 -6.61 11.41
N LYS A 52 19.14 -6.06 11.59
CA LYS A 52 19.61 -4.94 10.78
C LYS A 52 19.49 -5.19 9.27
N PRO A 53 20.06 -6.27 8.69
CA PRO A 53 19.95 -6.50 7.25
C PRO A 53 18.51 -6.76 6.81
N LEU A 54 17.72 -7.43 7.65
CA LEU A 54 16.32 -7.75 7.37
C LEU A 54 15.45 -6.50 7.27
N ILE A 55 15.50 -5.65 8.30
CA ILE A 55 14.76 -4.38 8.36
C ILE A 55 15.26 -3.44 7.26
N ARG A 56 16.57 -3.42 6.96
CA ARG A 56 17.10 -2.63 5.86
C ARG A 56 16.51 -3.07 4.51
N HIS A 57 16.43 -4.37 4.26
CA HIS A 57 15.91 -4.91 3.01
C HIS A 57 14.44 -4.52 2.79
N MET A 58 13.57 -4.77 3.77
CA MET A 58 12.16 -4.37 3.69
C MET A 58 12.04 -2.85 3.54
N TRP A 59 12.83 -2.07 4.29
CA TRP A 59 12.82 -0.62 4.17
C TRP A 59 13.26 -0.11 2.79
N ASP A 60 14.23 -0.77 2.14
CA ASP A 60 14.64 -0.43 0.77
C ASP A 60 13.50 -0.62 -0.24
N GLN A 61 12.67 -1.66 -0.06
CA GLN A 61 11.45 -1.86 -0.85
C GLN A 61 10.43 -0.75 -0.59
N GLU A 62 10.18 -0.39 0.66
CA GLU A 62 9.26 0.71 1.01
C GLU A 62 9.68 2.06 0.44
N VAL A 63 10.98 2.35 0.43
CA VAL A 63 11.51 3.56 -0.23
C VAL A 63 11.20 3.51 -1.73
N HIS A 64 11.33 2.35 -2.37
CA HIS A 64 10.98 2.17 -3.78
C HIS A 64 9.47 2.33 -4.02
N HIS A 65 8.63 1.75 -3.17
CA HIS A 65 7.16 1.85 -3.26
C HIS A 65 6.70 3.30 -3.13
N LEU A 66 7.14 3.99 -2.08
CA LEU A 66 6.83 5.40 -1.83
C LEU A 66 7.25 6.30 -2.99
N ASN A 67 8.47 6.12 -3.51
CA ASN A 67 8.95 6.90 -4.66
C ASN A 67 8.12 6.63 -5.93
N THR A 68 7.67 5.40 -6.12
CA THR A 68 6.82 5.01 -7.24
C THR A 68 5.47 5.73 -7.15
N PHE A 69 4.80 5.70 -5.99
CA PHE A 69 3.53 6.42 -5.86
C PHE A 69 3.69 7.93 -5.86
N ASN A 70 4.76 8.50 -5.30
CA ASN A 70 5.05 9.93 -5.45
C ASN A 70 5.12 10.34 -6.92
N THR A 71 5.78 9.51 -7.75
CA THR A 71 5.85 9.73 -9.21
C THR A 71 4.47 9.62 -9.86
N LEU A 72 3.67 8.62 -9.49
CA LEU A 72 2.30 8.45 -10.00
C LEU A 72 1.37 9.61 -9.60
N LEU A 73 1.43 10.07 -8.35
CA LEU A 73 0.66 11.22 -7.88
C LEU A 73 1.01 12.47 -8.69
N ALA A 74 2.30 12.75 -8.87
CA ALA A 74 2.76 13.88 -9.66
C ALA A 74 2.31 13.78 -11.13
N LYS A 75 2.48 12.60 -11.75
CA LYS A 75 2.09 12.33 -13.14
C LYS A 75 0.60 12.56 -13.36
N HIS A 76 -0.24 12.04 -12.46
CA HIS A 76 -1.70 12.10 -12.58
C HIS A 76 -2.33 13.31 -11.89
N ARG A 77 -1.50 14.23 -11.34
CA ARG A 77 -1.93 15.43 -10.60
C ARG A 77 -2.88 15.11 -9.43
N VAL A 78 -2.69 13.94 -8.81
CA VAL A 78 -3.42 13.53 -7.62
C VAL A 78 -2.76 14.19 -6.41
N ARG A 79 -3.55 14.93 -5.63
CA ARG A 79 -3.06 15.57 -4.41
C ARG A 79 -2.82 14.50 -3.33
N PRO A 80 -1.67 14.53 -2.62
CA PRO A 80 -1.49 13.76 -1.40
C PRO A 80 -2.56 14.11 -0.36
N THR A 81 -2.75 13.21 0.62
CA THR A 81 -3.70 13.46 1.71
C THR A 81 -3.33 14.68 2.54
N ALA A 82 -4.32 15.48 2.96
CA ALA A 82 -4.14 16.56 3.92
C ALA A 82 -3.56 16.09 5.27
N MET A 83 -3.70 14.80 5.59
CA MET A 83 -3.18 14.19 6.82
C MET A 83 -1.67 13.89 6.77
N HIS A 84 -1.00 14.17 5.66
CA HIS A 84 0.41 13.86 5.44
C HIS A 84 1.34 14.34 6.59
N PRO A 85 1.21 15.55 7.16
CA PRO A 85 2.05 15.95 8.29
C PRO A 85 1.84 15.09 9.55
N LEU A 86 0.60 14.66 9.82
CA LEU A 86 0.30 13.78 10.95
C LEU A 86 0.89 12.39 10.73
N TRP A 87 0.74 11.84 9.53
CA TRP A 87 1.29 10.52 9.18
C TRP A 87 2.82 10.48 9.24
N ASN A 88 3.49 11.60 8.92
CA ASN A 88 4.94 11.71 9.08
C ASN A 88 5.39 11.46 10.53
N ILE A 89 4.67 12.04 11.49
CA ILE A 89 5.00 11.92 12.90
C ILE A 89 4.56 10.54 13.41
N ALA A 90 3.33 10.14 13.09
CA ALA A 90 2.73 8.91 13.60
C ALA A 90 3.50 7.66 13.14
N GLY A 91 3.84 7.54 11.85
CA GLY A 91 4.56 6.38 11.33
C GLY A 91 5.91 6.19 12.02
N TYR A 92 6.71 7.26 12.10
CA TYR A 92 8.02 7.19 12.76
C TYR A 92 7.90 6.87 14.25
N ALA A 93 6.95 7.50 14.96
CA ALA A 93 6.73 7.27 16.38
C ALA A 93 6.30 5.82 16.68
N VAL A 94 5.42 5.24 15.85
CA VAL A 94 5.02 3.83 15.96
C VAL A 94 6.20 2.90 15.74
N GLY A 95 7.02 3.15 14.71
CA GLY A 95 8.22 2.37 14.42
C GLY A 95 9.23 2.38 15.56
N VAL A 96 9.57 3.57 16.07
CA VAL A 96 10.46 3.72 17.23
C VAL A 96 9.86 3.07 18.47
N GLY A 97 8.59 3.34 18.78
CA GLY A 97 7.93 2.85 19.99
C GLY A 97 7.89 1.34 20.06
N THR A 98 7.48 0.68 18.98
CA THR A 98 7.44 -0.80 18.93
C THR A 98 8.84 -1.42 18.99
N ALA A 99 9.83 -0.81 18.34
CA ALA A 99 11.21 -1.26 18.42
C ALA A 99 11.84 -1.10 19.81
N LEU A 100 11.47 -0.06 20.57
CA LEU A 100 11.89 0.14 21.96
C LEU A 100 11.28 -0.91 22.90
N ILE A 101 10.05 -1.35 22.66
CA ILE A 101 9.43 -2.46 23.39
C ILE A 101 10.21 -3.75 23.13
N GLY A 102 10.57 -4.00 21.87
CA GLY A 102 11.50 -5.06 21.51
C GLY A 102 11.28 -5.62 20.12
N LYS A 103 12.13 -6.60 19.78
CA LYS A 103 12.20 -7.22 18.45
C LYS A 103 10.86 -7.80 17.99
N LYS A 104 10.22 -8.60 18.85
CA LYS A 104 8.93 -9.23 18.53
C LYS A 104 7.80 -8.21 18.38
N ALA A 105 7.82 -7.13 19.18
CA ALA A 105 6.85 -6.04 19.06
C ALA A 105 7.03 -5.26 17.75
N ALA A 106 8.28 -5.02 17.32
CA ALA A 106 8.55 -4.46 16.00
C ALA A 106 8.04 -5.38 14.88
N MET A 107 8.29 -6.69 14.95
CA MET A 107 7.76 -7.63 13.95
C MET A 107 6.23 -7.71 14.00
N ALA A 108 5.60 -7.65 15.18
CA ALA A 108 4.13 -7.56 15.30
C ALA A 108 3.57 -6.29 14.67
N CYS A 109 4.28 -5.16 14.78
CA CYS A 109 3.95 -3.94 14.08
C CYS A 109 4.00 -4.13 12.56
N THR A 110 5.09 -4.70 12.04
CA THR A 110 5.25 -5.01 10.62
C THR A 110 4.12 -5.92 10.13
N GLU A 111 3.87 -7.05 10.79
CA GLU A 111 2.77 -7.95 10.43
C GLU A 111 1.41 -7.23 10.38
N ALA A 112 1.13 -6.38 11.37
CA ALA A 112 -0.13 -5.62 11.43
C ALA A 112 -0.28 -4.62 10.28
N VAL A 113 0.78 -3.88 9.96
CA VAL A 113 0.79 -2.86 8.89
C VAL A 113 0.66 -3.54 7.54
N GLU A 114 1.50 -4.53 7.25
CA GLU A 114 1.53 -5.20 5.94
C GLU A 114 0.28 -6.04 5.68
N THR A 115 -0.39 -6.53 6.73
CA THR A 115 -1.71 -7.13 6.56
C THR A 115 -2.71 -6.12 5.98
N GLU A 116 -2.73 -4.90 6.49
CA GLU A 116 -3.70 -3.89 6.06
C GLU A 116 -3.34 -3.29 4.69
N ILE A 117 -2.06 -3.04 4.42
CA ILE A 117 -1.58 -2.59 3.10
C ILE A 117 -1.83 -3.68 2.05
N GLY A 118 -1.39 -4.92 2.30
CA GLY A 118 -1.62 -6.05 1.38
C GLY A 118 -3.11 -6.35 1.14
N THR A 119 -3.97 -6.17 2.17
CA THR A 119 -5.44 -6.27 2.00
C THR A 119 -5.96 -5.15 1.09
N HIS A 120 -5.46 -3.93 1.26
CA HIS A 120 -5.84 -2.79 0.43
C HIS A 120 -5.44 -3.00 -1.03
N TYR A 121 -4.21 -3.46 -1.29
CA TYR A 121 -3.78 -3.80 -2.65
C TYR A 121 -4.58 -4.92 -3.27
N ASN A 122 -4.88 -5.98 -2.51
CA ASN A 122 -5.75 -7.06 -2.99
C ASN A 122 -7.13 -6.55 -3.44
N HIS A 123 -7.72 -5.61 -2.70
CA HIS A 123 -8.96 -4.98 -3.12
C HIS A 123 -8.78 -4.19 -4.43
N GLN A 124 -7.74 -3.37 -4.53
CA GLN A 124 -7.47 -2.58 -5.74
C GLN A 124 -7.23 -3.45 -6.98
N VAL A 125 -6.47 -4.55 -6.84
CA VAL A 125 -6.25 -5.52 -7.93
C VAL A 125 -7.58 -6.05 -8.45
N ARG A 126 -8.53 -6.38 -7.58
CA ARG A 126 -9.86 -6.87 -7.99
C ARG A 126 -10.63 -5.82 -8.77
N VAL A 127 -10.71 -4.59 -8.26
CA VAL A 127 -11.42 -3.49 -8.92
C VAL A 127 -10.77 -3.16 -10.29
N LEU A 128 -9.45 -3.09 -10.35
CA LEU A 128 -8.72 -2.84 -11.61
C LEU A 128 -8.96 -3.96 -12.64
N LEU A 129 -9.00 -5.22 -12.21
CA LEU A 129 -9.32 -6.34 -13.09
C LEU A 129 -10.77 -6.28 -13.60
N GLU A 130 -11.72 -5.85 -12.77
CA GLU A 130 -13.11 -5.65 -13.17
C GLU A 130 -13.24 -4.54 -14.21
N ILE A 131 -12.60 -3.38 -13.97
CA ILE A 131 -12.53 -2.28 -14.95
C ILE A 131 -11.91 -2.78 -16.26
N LEU A 132 -10.76 -3.46 -16.17
CA LEU A 132 -10.06 -3.99 -17.34
C LEU A 132 -10.80 -5.10 -18.05
N ARG A 133 -11.84 -5.71 -17.47
CA ARG A 133 -12.68 -6.74 -18.12
C ARG A 133 -13.74 -6.15 -19.02
N ASP A 134 -14.11 -4.87 -18.84
CA ASP A 134 -15.11 -4.18 -19.65
C ASP A 134 -14.73 -4.19 -21.15
N PRO A 135 -15.53 -4.83 -22.02
CA PRO A 135 -15.27 -4.89 -23.46
C PRO A 135 -15.24 -3.51 -24.15
N GLU A 136 -16.05 -2.57 -23.68
CA GLU A 136 -16.14 -1.20 -24.22
C GLU A 136 -14.87 -0.41 -23.90
N LEU A 137 -14.40 -0.52 -22.65
CA LEU A 137 -13.13 0.10 -22.25
C LEU A 137 -11.94 -0.57 -22.97
N LYS A 138 -11.92 -1.89 -23.10
CA LYS A 138 -10.87 -2.60 -23.86
C LYS A 138 -10.81 -2.13 -25.32
N ALA A 139 -11.97 -1.91 -25.95
CA ALA A 139 -12.03 -1.40 -27.31
C ALA A 139 -11.46 0.02 -27.42
N PHE A 140 -11.71 0.87 -26.42
CA PHE A 140 -11.15 2.21 -26.31
C PHE A 140 -9.61 2.19 -26.12
N VAL A 141 -9.12 1.35 -25.20
CA VAL A 141 -7.69 1.12 -24.95
C VAL A 141 -6.95 0.65 -26.20
N LYS A 142 -7.52 -0.31 -26.94
CA LYS A 142 -6.91 -0.84 -28.18
C LYS A 142 -6.70 0.20 -29.27
N ARG A 143 -7.45 1.31 -29.25
CA ARG A 143 -7.26 2.43 -30.17
C ARG A 143 -6.21 3.45 -29.72
N GLY A 144 -5.58 3.23 -28.57
CA GLY A 144 -4.51 4.09 -28.04
C GLY A 144 -5.01 5.29 -27.25
N GLU A 145 -6.29 5.35 -26.90
CA GLU A 145 -6.87 6.51 -26.19
C GLU A 145 -6.80 6.39 -24.65
N VAL A 146 -6.75 5.17 -24.10
CA VAL A 146 -6.35 4.88 -22.70
C VAL A 146 -5.21 3.87 -22.80
N ASP A 147 -4.00 4.31 -22.46
CA ASP A 147 -2.75 3.57 -22.62
C ASP A 147 -2.67 2.30 -21.72
N GLY A 148 -1.61 1.52 -21.89
CA GLY A 148 -1.09 0.52 -20.96
C GLY A 148 -0.85 1.02 -19.53
N GLU A 149 -1.14 2.28 -19.19
CA GLU A 149 -1.10 2.83 -17.83
C GLU A 149 -1.95 2.05 -16.84
N LEU A 150 -3.20 1.70 -17.17
CA LEU A 150 -4.06 0.97 -16.22
C LEU A 150 -3.55 -0.44 -15.96
N LYS A 151 -2.97 -1.07 -16.99
CA LYS A 151 -2.28 -2.36 -16.86
C LYS A 151 -0.97 -2.21 -16.08
N GLY A 152 -0.20 -1.17 -16.35
CA GLY A 152 1.04 -0.87 -15.63
C GLY A 152 0.78 -0.65 -14.15
N LEU A 153 -0.25 0.13 -13.80
CA LEU A 153 -0.69 0.33 -12.42
C LEU A 153 -1.11 -1.00 -11.77
N LEU A 154 -1.88 -1.85 -12.47
CA LEU A 154 -2.25 -3.18 -11.97
C LEU A 154 -1.01 -4.03 -11.68
N GLU A 155 -0.02 -4.05 -12.58
CA GLU A 155 1.21 -4.82 -12.38
C GLU A 155 2.07 -4.24 -11.25
N THR A 156 2.17 -2.91 -11.13
CA THR A 156 2.82 -2.26 -9.99
C THR A 156 2.17 -2.64 -8.67
N ILE A 157 0.84 -2.55 -8.57
CA ILE A 157 0.10 -2.89 -7.34
C ILE A 157 0.24 -4.39 -7.02
N ARG A 158 0.23 -5.27 -8.02
CA ARG A 158 0.46 -6.71 -7.82
C ARG A 158 1.85 -6.99 -7.26
N LYS A 159 2.86 -6.35 -7.84
CA LYS A 159 4.24 -6.48 -7.36
C LYS A 159 4.36 -6.04 -5.91
N PHE A 160 3.89 -4.83 -5.59
CA PHE A 160 3.99 -4.31 -4.22
C PHE A 160 3.18 -5.14 -3.23
N ARG A 161 1.98 -5.60 -3.60
CA ARG A 161 1.24 -6.58 -2.80
C ARG A 161 2.07 -7.82 -2.49
N ASP A 162 2.78 -8.36 -3.47
CA ASP A 162 3.58 -9.57 -3.28
C ASP A 162 4.81 -9.28 -2.40
N ASP A 163 5.42 -8.09 -2.54
CA ASP A 163 6.45 -7.58 -1.63
C ASP A 163 5.90 -7.45 -0.18
N GLU A 164 4.69 -6.89 0.03
CA GLU A 164 4.07 -6.80 1.38
C GLU A 164 3.78 -8.16 2.02
N LEU A 165 3.41 -9.15 1.21
CA LEU A 165 3.19 -10.51 1.69
C LEU A 165 4.52 -11.14 2.13
N GLU A 166 5.62 -10.88 1.43
CA GLU A 166 6.95 -11.31 1.84
C GLU A 166 7.37 -10.66 3.17
N HIS A 167 7.08 -9.37 3.35
CA HIS A 167 7.37 -8.65 4.59
C HIS A 167 6.55 -9.20 5.77
N LEU A 168 5.27 -9.50 5.53
CA LEU A 168 4.39 -10.14 6.50
C LEU A 168 4.90 -11.54 6.90
N ASP A 169 5.24 -12.38 5.91
CA ASP A 169 5.77 -13.72 6.16
C ASP A 169 7.11 -13.66 6.91
N THR A 170 7.95 -12.68 6.58
CA THR A 170 9.19 -12.38 7.29
C THR A 170 8.92 -12.03 8.76
N ALA A 171 7.97 -11.13 9.03
CA ALA A 171 7.61 -10.75 10.39
C ALA A 171 7.13 -11.96 11.22
N VAL A 172 6.30 -12.82 10.62
CA VAL A 172 5.84 -14.07 11.25
C VAL A 172 7.01 -15.02 11.50
N GLY A 173 7.90 -15.19 10.52
CA GLY A 173 9.11 -16.02 10.63
C GLY A 173 10.07 -15.54 11.72
N HIS A 174 10.04 -14.24 12.03
CA HIS A 174 10.80 -13.61 13.11
C HIS A 174 10.02 -13.44 14.43
N ASP A 175 9.03 -14.32 14.66
CA ASP A 175 8.28 -14.48 15.90
C ASP A 175 7.48 -13.24 16.33
N SER A 176 6.80 -12.59 15.37
CA SER A 176 5.84 -11.51 15.64
C SER A 176 4.79 -11.92 16.69
N LYS A 177 4.24 -13.14 16.56
CA LYS A 177 3.19 -13.70 17.43
C LYS A 177 3.64 -13.94 18.87
N GLY A 178 4.96 -14.00 19.10
CA GLY A 178 5.54 -14.12 20.43
C GLY A 178 5.66 -12.80 21.18
N ALA A 179 5.19 -11.67 20.63
CA ALA A 179 5.20 -10.38 21.32
C ALA A 179 4.27 -10.37 22.55
N GLU A 180 4.73 -9.77 23.64
CA GLU A 180 3.88 -9.58 24.83
C GLU A 180 2.67 -8.70 24.47
N GLY A 181 1.46 -9.19 24.77
CA GLY A 181 0.23 -8.49 24.41
C GLY A 181 -0.02 -8.40 22.89
N TYR A 182 0.52 -9.32 22.10
CA TYR A 182 0.43 -9.37 20.63
C TYR A 182 -0.96 -8.99 20.07
N GLU A 183 -2.03 -9.62 20.55
CA GLU A 183 -3.38 -9.35 20.02
C GLU A 183 -3.81 -7.90 20.25
N ILE A 184 -3.48 -7.31 21.40
CA ILE A 184 -3.83 -5.93 21.72
C ILE A 184 -3.01 -4.99 20.83
N LEU A 185 -1.70 -5.21 20.75
CA LEU A 185 -0.77 -4.39 19.96
C LEU A 185 -1.16 -4.40 18.48
N THR A 186 -1.32 -5.59 17.90
CA THR A 186 -1.66 -5.74 16.47
C THR A 186 -3.03 -5.18 16.15
N ASN A 187 -4.06 -5.45 16.95
CA ASN A 187 -5.40 -4.89 16.69
C ASN A 187 -5.43 -3.37 16.81
N LEU A 188 -4.66 -2.78 17.74
CA LEU A 188 -4.54 -1.32 17.86
C LEU A 188 -3.90 -0.72 16.60
N ILE A 189 -2.78 -1.30 16.14
CA ILE A 189 -2.05 -0.83 14.95
C ILE A 189 -2.94 -0.99 13.71
N ARG A 190 -3.58 -2.15 13.52
CA ARG A 190 -4.51 -2.39 12.41
C ARG A 190 -5.69 -1.42 12.43
N GLY A 191 -6.24 -1.12 13.61
CA GLY A 191 -7.27 -0.10 13.78
C GLY A 191 -6.79 1.29 13.33
N GLY A 192 -5.56 1.66 13.70
CA GLY A 192 -4.88 2.87 13.24
C GLY A 192 -4.71 2.91 11.72
N CYS A 193 -4.22 1.83 11.10
CA CYS A 193 -4.07 1.70 9.65
C CYS A 193 -5.41 1.87 8.93
N LYS A 194 -6.48 1.21 9.39
CA LYS A 194 -7.82 1.36 8.82
C LYS A 194 -8.35 2.79 8.90
N ALA A 195 -8.11 3.47 10.03
CA ALA A 195 -8.47 4.87 10.19
C ALA A 195 -7.66 5.77 9.23
N ALA A 196 -6.35 5.52 9.09
CA ALA A 196 -5.49 6.25 8.18
C ALA A 196 -5.90 6.08 6.72
N ILE A 197 -6.23 4.84 6.29
CA ILE A 197 -6.77 4.54 4.96
C ILE A 197 -8.09 5.28 4.74
N TRP A 198 -9.02 5.20 5.70
CA TRP A 198 -10.33 5.84 5.60
C TRP A 198 -10.23 7.37 5.46
N LEU A 199 -9.38 8.00 6.27
CA LEU A 199 -9.13 9.46 6.21
C LEU A 199 -8.45 9.84 4.90
N SER A 200 -7.35 9.16 4.56
CA SER A 200 -6.55 9.48 3.37
C SER A 200 -7.31 9.25 2.08
N SER A 201 -8.32 8.36 2.05
CA SER A 201 -9.19 8.20 0.88
C SER A 201 -10.10 9.40 0.62
N ARG A 202 -10.32 10.27 1.60
CA ARG A 202 -11.30 11.38 1.54
C ARG A 202 -10.65 12.73 1.37
N ILE A 203 -9.55 12.98 2.08
CA ILE A 203 -8.93 14.30 2.22
C ILE A 203 -7.42 14.25 1.99
#